data_AF-K0SWB8-F1
#
_entry.id   AF-K0SWB8-F1
#
_cell.length_a   1.000
_cell.length_b   1.000
_cell.length_c   1.000
_cell.angle_alpha   90.00
_cell.angle_beta   90.00
_cell.angle_gamma   90.00
#
_symmetry.space_group_name_H-M   'P 1'
#
loop_
_entity.id
_entity.type
_entity.pdbx_description
1 polymer ?
#
loop_
_entity_poly.entity_id
_entity_poly.type
_entity_poly.pdbx_seq_one_letter_code
_entity_poly.pdbx_strand_id
1 'polypeptide(L)'
;DFDGAKFVVRLGGAVFMHGALPIAGDAMGCFVLPWLRDSQGNIETCDNLMEWMKQLDQFRERQLCGWKDYSNMPSHNECWATCGGYANTTEAGKRFGDLMQYGMATLPDRSKSFSCVYNSWMDDGLPRDDLFGDSSTKAQLSSLFDHEGVQLIATGHQPIGDFPWPIRLGKNKYVLPCDTSFSGETMWTAHDGSSPRVNLGKGLSSSGRGDVAYCEPVIQLNPVSEKVEALMLHGVLSDGTSYDCLQEYDSNHESEILVGERLDVDFSESNGTKRSFWVKTKVNNKLLASCGKGFNVWNVMV
;
A
#
# COMPACT_ATOMS: atom_id res chain seq x y z
N ASP A 1 22.97 11.54 1.69
CA ASP A 1 22.75 11.86 0.28
C ASP A 1 21.28 11.60 -0.02
N PHE A 2 20.47 12.65 -0.11
CA PHE A 2 19.01 12.55 -0.30
C PHE A 2 18.59 12.91 -1.74
N ASP A 3 19.55 13.27 -2.59
CA ASP A 3 19.26 13.90 -3.88
C ASP A 3 18.62 12.89 -4.86
N GLY A 4 18.86 11.58 -4.66
CA GLY A 4 18.22 10.49 -5.38
C GLY A 4 16.93 9.93 -4.78
N ALA A 5 16.50 10.35 -3.59
CA ALA A 5 15.37 9.72 -2.89
C ALA A 5 14.01 10.09 -3.52
N LYS A 6 13.19 9.12 -3.92
CA LYS A 6 11.89 9.34 -4.57
C LYS A 6 10.74 8.89 -3.67
N PHE A 7 9.62 9.60 -3.70
CA PHE A 7 8.39 9.18 -3.01
C PHE A 7 7.65 8.07 -3.77
N VAL A 8 7.72 8.13 -5.10
CA VAL A 8 7.11 7.17 -6.02
C VAL A 8 8.09 6.91 -7.15
N VAL A 9 8.22 5.64 -7.55
CA VAL A 9 9.07 5.20 -8.66
C VAL A 9 8.23 4.38 -9.61
N ARG A 10 8.40 4.59 -10.91
CA ARG A 10 7.78 3.78 -11.95
C ARG A 10 8.86 3.10 -12.78
N LEU A 11 8.72 1.79 -12.96
CA LEU A 11 9.56 0.96 -13.83
C LEU A 11 8.62 0.22 -14.79
N GLY A 12 8.46 0.77 -15.99
CA GLY A 12 7.54 0.22 -16.98
C GLY A 12 6.09 0.17 -16.48
N GLY A 13 5.51 -1.03 -16.50
CA GLY A 13 4.18 -1.32 -15.98
C GLY A 13 4.08 -1.44 -14.46
N ALA A 14 5.19 -1.34 -13.71
CA ALA A 14 5.20 -1.42 -12.25
C ALA A 14 5.42 -0.05 -11.60
N VAL A 15 4.66 0.25 -10.56
CA VAL A 15 4.76 1.45 -9.73
C VAL A 15 5.06 1.06 -8.28
N PHE A 16 6.03 1.72 -7.67
CA PHE A 16 6.44 1.53 -6.28
C PHE A 16 6.16 2.81 -5.52
N MET A 17 5.42 2.72 -4.42
CA MET A 17 5.10 3.86 -3.57
C MET A 17 5.00 3.47 -2.10
N HIS A 18 5.02 4.45 -1.20
CA HIS A 18 4.87 4.12 0.23
C HIS A 18 3.44 3.69 0.56
N GLY A 19 2.41 4.48 0.30
CA GLY A 19 1.00 4.16 0.61
C GLY A 19 0.15 3.95 -0.63
N ALA A 20 -0.81 4.84 -0.89
CA ALA A 20 -1.75 4.70 -1.99
C ALA A 20 -1.82 5.93 -2.89
N LEU A 21 -2.39 5.75 -4.09
CA LEU A 21 -2.67 6.85 -5.00
C LEU A 21 -3.67 7.81 -4.35
N PRO A 22 -3.44 9.14 -4.39
CA PRO A 22 -4.36 10.12 -3.81
C PRO A 22 -5.54 10.37 -4.76
N ILE A 23 -6.41 9.37 -4.89
CA ILE A 23 -7.62 9.42 -5.72
C ILE A 23 -8.72 10.11 -4.89
N ALA A 24 -9.38 11.11 -5.46
CA ALA A 24 -10.45 11.86 -4.80
C ALA A 24 -11.85 11.31 -5.16
N GLY A 25 -12.54 10.73 -4.19
CA GLY A 25 -13.99 10.46 -4.25
C GLY A 25 -14.51 9.97 -5.60
N ASP A 26 -15.62 10.55 -6.06
CA ASP A 26 -16.30 10.22 -7.32
C ASP A 26 -15.47 10.53 -8.60
N ALA A 27 -14.30 11.16 -8.47
CA ALA A 27 -13.42 11.52 -9.59
C ALA A 27 -12.29 10.48 -9.78
N MET A 28 -12.68 9.23 -10.09
CA MET A 28 -11.76 8.24 -10.63
C MET A 28 -11.13 8.79 -11.93
N GLY A 29 -9.83 9.06 -11.91
CA GLY A 29 -9.10 9.62 -13.05
C GLY A 29 -8.34 10.92 -12.79
N CYS A 30 -8.55 11.56 -11.63
CA CYS A 30 -7.76 12.73 -11.22
C CYS A 30 -6.89 12.40 -10.01
N PHE A 31 -5.65 12.90 -10.03
CA PHE A 31 -4.69 12.73 -8.94
C PHE A 31 -4.57 14.03 -8.15
N VAL A 32 -4.85 13.97 -6.85
CA VAL A 32 -4.80 15.14 -5.97
C VAL A 32 -3.35 15.54 -5.67
N LEU A 33 -3.10 16.85 -5.66
CA LEU A 33 -1.84 17.48 -5.28
C LEU A 33 -2.03 18.19 -3.92
N PRO A 34 -2.06 17.46 -2.78
CA PRO A 34 -2.48 18.03 -1.49
C PRO A 34 -1.61 19.20 -1.01
N TRP A 35 -0.39 19.33 -1.53
CA TRP A 35 0.57 20.41 -1.25
C TRP A 35 0.42 21.64 -2.18
N LEU A 36 -0.48 21.60 -3.16
CA LEU A 36 -0.77 22.72 -4.06
C LEU A 36 -2.20 23.23 -3.87
N ARG A 37 -2.35 24.54 -4.10
CA ARG A 37 -3.61 25.26 -3.98
C ARG A 37 -3.71 26.24 -5.15
N ASP A 38 -4.87 26.25 -5.82
CA ASP A 38 -5.15 27.21 -6.90
C ASP A 38 -5.33 28.64 -6.36
N SER A 39 -5.58 29.60 -7.25
CA SER A 39 -5.80 31.01 -6.89
C SER A 39 -7.04 31.25 -6.01
N GLN A 40 -7.95 30.28 -5.95
CA GLN A 40 -9.17 30.29 -5.15
C GLN A 40 -8.99 29.53 -3.83
N GLY A 41 -7.82 28.90 -3.61
CA GLY A 41 -7.52 28.10 -2.43
C GLY A 41 -8.06 26.67 -2.47
N ASN A 42 -8.49 26.16 -3.64
CA ASN A 42 -8.87 24.76 -3.79
C ASN A 42 -7.64 23.88 -4.01
N ILE A 43 -7.74 22.59 -3.67
CA ILE A 43 -6.66 21.63 -3.91
C ILE A 43 -6.52 21.40 -5.41
N GLU A 44 -5.29 21.54 -5.93
CA GLU A 44 -5.02 21.25 -7.34
C GLU A 44 -5.06 19.75 -7.63
N THR A 45 -5.36 19.43 -8.88
CA THR A 45 -5.39 18.06 -9.41
C THR A 45 -4.66 17.99 -10.74
N CYS A 46 -4.31 16.78 -11.16
CA CYS A 46 -3.81 16.51 -12.51
C CYS A 46 -4.42 15.23 -13.07
N ASP A 47 -4.43 15.12 -14.40
CA ASP A 47 -5.25 14.11 -15.12
C ASP A 47 -4.50 12.82 -15.45
N ASN A 48 -3.20 12.73 -15.17
CA ASN A 48 -2.40 11.53 -15.43
C ASN A 48 -1.30 11.33 -14.40
N LEU A 49 -0.89 10.07 -14.24
CA LEU A 49 0.05 9.63 -13.21
C LEU A 49 1.45 10.22 -13.42
N MET A 50 1.89 10.35 -14.67
CA MET A 50 3.23 10.84 -14.99
C MET A 50 3.40 12.31 -14.60
N GLU A 51 2.41 13.16 -14.88
CA GLU A 51 2.42 14.54 -14.44
C GLU A 51 2.31 14.63 -12.91
N TRP A 52 1.47 13.80 -12.28
CA TRP A 52 1.39 13.74 -10.82
C TRP A 52 2.75 13.42 -10.17
N MET A 53 3.45 12.40 -10.68
CA MET A 53 4.78 12.00 -10.19
C MET A 53 5.80 13.12 -10.38
N LYS A 54 5.78 13.81 -11.52
CA LYS A 54 6.65 14.96 -11.79
C LYS A 54 6.37 16.12 -10.84
N GLN A 55 5.11 16.43 -10.55
CA GLN A 55 4.74 17.44 -9.56
C GLN A 55 5.22 17.07 -8.15
N LEU A 56 5.13 15.79 -7.78
CA LEU A 56 5.63 15.28 -6.50
C LEU A 56 7.17 15.37 -6.40
N ASP A 57 7.88 15.10 -7.49
CA ASP A 57 9.33 15.26 -7.56
C ASP A 57 9.78 16.71 -7.42
N GLN A 58 9.10 17.63 -8.11
CA GLN A 58 9.36 19.06 -7.99
C GLN A 58 9.04 19.58 -6.59
N PHE A 59 7.95 19.10 -5.98
CA PHE A 59 7.62 19.40 -4.60
C PHE A 59 8.75 18.99 -3.65
N ARG A 60 9.19 17.73 -3.73
CA ARG A 60 10.32 17.22 -2.95
C ARG A 60 11.56 18.10 -3.11
N GLU A 61 11.94 18.42 -4.35
CA GLU A 61 13.14 19.23 -4.64
C GLU A 61 13.04 20.62 -4.02
N ARG A 62 11.92 21.32 -4.21
CA ARG A 62 11.70 22.65 -3.62
C ARG A 62 11.84 22.61 -2.09
N GLN A 63 11.25 21.63 -1.44
CA GLN A 63 11.26 21.52 0.02
C GLN A 63 12.64 21.12 0.56
N LEU A 64 13.37 20.22 -0.12
CA LEU A 64 14.73 19.86 0.26
C LEU A 64 15.71 21.02 0.07
N CYS A 65 15.59 21.78 -1.03
CA CYS A 65 16.36 23.01 -1.22
C CYS A 65 16.06 24.04 -0.11
N GLY A 66 14.78 24.27 0.18
CA GLY A 66 14.37 25.18 1.25
C GLY A 66 14.90 24.77 2.63
N TRP A 67 14.94 23.47 2.92
CA TRP A 67 15.54 22.94 4.15
C TRP A 67 17.05 23.15 4.20
N LYS A 68 17.77 22.83 3.11
CA LYS A 68 19.23 23.04 3.02
C LYS A 68 19.57 24.52 3.25
N ASP A 69 18.86 25.43 2.58
CA ASP A 69 19.06 26.87 2.72
C ASP A 69 18.82 27.35 4.16
N TYR A 70 17.75 26.87 4.81
CA TYR A 70 17.44 27.24 6.19
C TYR A 70 18.44 26.66 7.20
N SER A 71 18.89 25.42 7.00
CA SER A 71 19.85 24.75 7.90
C SER A 71 21.20 25.46 7.97
N ASN A 72 21.54 26.25 6.95
CA ASN A 72 22.77 27.05 6.90
C ASN A 72 22.63 28.46 7.54
N MET A 73 21.47 28.82 8.10
CA MET A 73 21.24 30.12 8.70
C MET A 73 21.74 30.20 10.16
N PRO A 74 22.33 31.33 10.59
CA PRO A 74 22.96 31.47 11.92
C PRO A 74 21.99 31.60 13.10
N SER A 75 20.71 31.83 12.86
CA SER A 75 19.66 31.89 13.89
C SER A 75 18.45 31.10 13.45
N HIS A 76 18.15 30.01 14.15
CA HIS A 76 16.95 29.22 13.91
C HIS A 76 15.80 29.78 14.78
N ASN A 77 14.80 30.38 14.14
CA ASN A 77 13.54 30.72 14.83
C ASN A 77 12.70 29.45 15.05
N GLU A 78 11.72 29.55 15.96
CA GLU A 78 11.00 28.44 16.59
C GLU A 78 10.45 27.35 15.65
N CYS A 79 10.46 26.15 16.23
CA CYS A 79 10.09 24.86 15.66
C CYS A 79 8.80 24.88 14.84
N TRP A 80 8.91 24.41 13.60
CA TRP A 80 7.81 24.20 12.66
C TRP A 80 6.65 23.32 13.19
N ALA A 81 6.89 22.51 14.21
CA ALA A 81 5.93 21.54 14.76
C ALA A 81 4.70 22.15 15.50
N THR A 82 4.69 23.45 15.83
CA THR A 82 3.61 24.06 16.65
C THR A 82 2.52 24.77 15.86
N CYS A 83 2.80 25.27 14.64
CA CYS A 83 1.87 26.03 13.79
C CYS A 83 1.73 25.38 12.40
N GLY A 84 1.60 24.04 12.36
CA GLY A 84 1.68 23.21 11.14
C GLY A 84 0.64 23.50 10.05
N GLY A 85 0.63 22.66 9.00
CA GLY A 85 -0.28 22.75 7.86
C GLY A 85 0.43 23.14 6.57
N TYR A 86 -0.18 22.77 5.44
CA TYR A 86 0.23 23.27 4.13
C TYR A 86 0.10 24.81 4.12
N ALA A 87 1.10 25.53 3.60
CA ALA A 87 1.15 27.00 3.58
C ALA A 87 1.31 27.69 4.95
N ASN A 88 2.01 27.05 5.91
CA ASN A 88 2.46 27.70 7.14
C ASN A 88 3.26 28.99 6.83
N THR A 89 2.93 30.09 7.53
CA THR A 89 3.48 31.43 7.24
C THR A 89 4.80 31.76 7.93
N THR A 90 5.26 30.91 8.86
CA THR A 90 6.60 31.00 9.47
C THR A 90 7.69 30.86 8.42
N GLU A 91 8.89 31.39 8.69
CA GLU A 91 9.99 31.31 7.72
C GLU A 91 10.39 29.86 7.40
N ALA A 92 10.51 29.01 8.41
CA ALA A 92 10.75 27.58 8.22
C ALA A 92 9.59 26.89 7.49
N GLY A 93 8.35 27.20 7.90
CA GLY A 93 7.14 26.65 7.29
C GLY A 93 7.02 26.93 5.79
N LYS A 94 7.26 28.18 5.37
CA LYS A 94 7.25 28.58 3.96
C LYS A 94 8.32 27.89 3.11
N ARG A 95 9.43 27.48 3.71
CA ARG A 95 10.60 26.93 3.00
C ARG A 95 10.54 25.42 2.83
N PHE A 96 10.21 24.69 3.89
CA PHE A 96 10.27 23.22 3.90
C PHE A 96 9.19 22.55 4.76
N GLY A 97 8.24 23.33 5.28
CA GLY A 97 7.23 22.82 6.20
C GLY A 97 6.25 21.84 5.55
N ASP A 98 5.91 22.07 4.28
CA ASP A 98 4.93 21.22 3.59
C ASP A 98 5.43 19.78 3.46
N LEU A 99 6.74 19.55 3.30
CA LEU A 99 7.33 18.21 3.25
C LEU A 99 7.10 17.42 4.53
N MET A 100 7.25 18.07 5.67
CA MET A 100 6.99 17.42 6.93
C MET A 100 5.48 17.17 7.12
N GLN A 101 4.62 18.11 6.71
CA GLN A 101 3.16 17.91 6.73
C GLN A 101 2.71 16.76 5.83
N TYR A 102 3.38 16.61 4.68
CA TYR A 102 3.19 15.51 3.75
C TYR A 102 3.45 14.15 4.41
N GLY A 103 4.44 14.12 5.31
CA GLY A 103 4.80 12.99 6.17
C GLY A 103 4.00 12.88 7.47
N MET A 104 2.83 13.50 7.60
CA MET A 104 1.96 13.33 8.77
C MET A 104 0.61 12.72 8.40
N ALA A 105 0.12 11.79 9.23
CA ALA A 105 -1.21 11.16 9.06
C ALA A 105 -2.36 12.16 9.21
N THR A 106 -2.21 13.08 10.17
CA THR A 106 -3.24 14.01 10.61
C THR A 106 -2.75 15.42 10.42
N LEU A 107 -3.56 16.24 9.75
CA LEU A 107 -3.33 17.67 9.57
C LEU A 107 -3.65 18.43 10.88
N PRO A 108 -3.20 19.69 11.06
CA PRO A 108 -3.44 20.45 12.29
C PRO A 108 -4.92 20.64 12.65
N ASP A 109 -5.80 20.68 11.65
CA ASP A 109 -7.26 20.73 11.80
C ASP A 109 -7.89 19.37 12.17
N ARG A 110 -7.05 18.35 12.40
CA ARG A 110 -7.41 16.95 12.68
C ARG A 110 -7.98 16.17 11.51
N SER A 111 -8.02 16.74 10.31
CA SER A 111 -8.36 15.99 9.10
C SER A 111 -7.25 15.01 8.72
N LYS A 112 -7.59 13.98 7.94
CA LYS A 112 -6.60 13.02 7.42
C LYS A 112 -5.82 13.64 6.26
N SER A 113 -4.53 13.34 6.20
CA SER A 113 -3.71 13.72 5.06
C SER A 113 -4.06 12.89 3.81
N PHE A 114 -4.12 13.55 2.67
CA PHE A 114 -4.27 12.93 1.35
C PHE A 114 -2.92 12.65 0.67
N SER A 115 -1.80 12.72 1.41
CA SER A 115 -0.50 12.35 0.85
C SER A 115 -0.46 10.88 0.47
N CYS A 116 0.35 10.52 -0.55
CA CYS A 116 0.48 9.12 -0.92
C CYS A 116 1.18 8.28 0.16
N VAL A 117 1.73 8.91 1.20
CA VAL A 117 2.36 8.26 2.35
C VAL A 117 1.31 7.74 3.32
N TYR A 118 0.23 8.50 3.54
CA TYR A 118 -0.80 8.17 4.54
C TYR A 118 -2.15 7.78 3.94
N ASN A 119 -2.29 7.85 2.62
CA ASN A 119 -3.40 7.21 1.95
C ASN A 119 -3.21 5.69 1.92
N SER A 120 -4.31 4.94 1.88
CA SER A 120 -4.27 3.48 1.93
C SER A 120 -5.24 2.81 0.95
N TRP A 121 -4.83 1.62 0.53
CA TRP A 121 -5.65 0.62 -0.16
C TRP A 121 -6.43 -0.27 0.81
N MET A 122 -6.12 -0.21 2.10
CA MET A 122 -6.79 -0.99 3.13
C MET A 122 -7.55 -0.06 4.09
N ASP A 123 -8.66 -0.56 4.62
CA ASP A 123 -9.42 0.02 5.73
C ASP A 123 -9.63 -1.06 6.80
N ASP A 124 -9.34 -0.71 8.05
CA ASP A 124 -9.39 -1.61 9.21
C ASP A 124 -8.78 -3.02 8.97
N GLY A 125 -7.66 -3.12 8.24
CA GLY A 125 -6.96 -4.38 7.99
C GLY A 125 -7.51 -5.24 6.83
N LEU A 126 -8.46 -4.72 6.06
CA LEU A 126 -8.99 -5.35 4.84
C LEU A 126 -8.89 -4.41 3.64
N PRO A 127 -8.90 -4.91 2.39
CA PRO A 127 -9.01 -4.05 1.23
C PRO A 127 -10.28 -3.19 1.33
N ARG A 128 -10.13 -1.92 0.98
CA ARG A 128 -11.20 -0.92 1.01
C ARG A 128 -12.46 -1.35 0.25
N ASP A 129 -13.57 -1.53 0.96
CA ASP A 129 -14.86 -1.88 0.37
C ASP A 129 -15.36 -0.80 -0.62
N ASP A 130 -15.05 0.48 -0.37
CA ASP A 130 -15.45 1.58 -1.27
C ASP A 130 -14.73 1.55 -2.62
N LEU A 131 -13.54 0.93 -2.71
CA LEU A 131 -12.77 0.78 -3.94
C LEU A 131 -12.90 -0.61 -4.58
N PHE A 132 -13.04 -1.65 -3.77
CA PHE A 132 -12.92 -3.05 -4.20
C PHE A 132 -14.16 -3.90 -3.91
N GLY A 133 -15.09 -3.41 -3.09
CA GLY A 133 -16.32 -4.12 -2.75
C GLY A 133 -17.40 -3.99 -3.84
N ASP A 134 -17.38 -2.91 -4.62
CA ASP A 134 -18.27 -2.70 -5.75
C ASP A 134 -17.58 -2.97 -7.11
N SER A 135 -18.25 -3.73 -7.98
CA SER A 135 -17.71 -4.12 -9.28
C SER A 135 -17.56 -2.94 -10.24
N SER A 136 -18.41 -1.92 -10.16
CA SER A 136 -18.31 -0.71 -11.00
C SER A 136 -17.11 0.13 -10.59
N THR A 137 -16.93 0.41 -9.30
CA THR A 137 -15.76 1.16 -8.80
C THR A 137 -14.45 0.43 -9.10
N LYS A 138 -14.41 -0.89 -8.87
CA LYS A 138 -13.27 -1.74 -9.21
C LYS A 138 -12.94 -1.68 -10.72
N ALA A 139 -13.96 -1.68 -11.59
CA ALA A 139 -13.78 -1.56 -13.04
C ALA A 139 -13.28 -0.18 -13.47
N GLN A 140 -13.73 0.91 -12.81
CA GLN A 140 -13.21 2.25 -13.04
C GLN A 140 -11.72 2.34 -12.67
N LEU A 141 -11.33 1.80 -11.51
CA LEU A 141 -9.93 1.75 -11.11
C LEU A 141 -9.08 0.87 -12.05
N SER A 142 -9.64 -0.25 -12.52
CA SER A 142 -9.01 -1.09 -13.54
C SER A 142 -8.80 -0.35 -14.86
N SER A 143 -9.75 0.51 -15.25
CA SER A 143 -9.68 1.35 -16.46
C SER A 143 -8.64 2.46 -16.31
N LEU A 144 -8.50 3.03 -15.11
CA LEU A 144 -7.41 3.96 -14.80
C LEU A 144 -6.05 3.29 -14.99
N PHE A 145 -5.89 2.05 -14.51
CA PHE A 145 -4.66 1.28 -14.70
C PHE A 145 -4.35 1.06 -16.19
N ASP A 146 -5.35 0.78 -17.02
CA ASP A 146 -5.16 0.68 -18.48
C ASP A 146 -4.71 2.00 -19.09
N HIS A 147 -5.40 3.09 -18.73
CA HIS A 147 -5.09 4.43 -19.23
C HIS A 147 -3.67 4.86 -18.90
N GLU A 148 -3.22 4.60 -17.66
CA GLU A 148 -1.89 4.96 -17.20
C GLU A 148 -0.80 3.96 -17.63
N GLY A 149 -1.17 2.81 -18.21
CA GLY A 149 -0.23 1.74 -18.55
C GLY A 149 0.39 1.08 -17.31
N VAL A 150 -0.39 0.88 -16.25
CA VAL A 150 0.03 0.27 -14.98
C VAL A 150 -0.56 -1.14 -14.86
N GLN A 151 0.28 -2.10 -14.50
CA GLN A 151 -0.09 -3.49 -14.23
C GLN A 151 0.08 -3.85 -12.75
N LEU A 152 1.01 -3.21 -12.05
CA LEU A 152 1.30 -3.51 -10.66
C LEU A 152 1.59 -2.23 -9.88
N ILE A 153 0.91 -2.04 -8.76
CA ILE A 153 1.33 -1.08 -7.73
C ILE A 153 1.83 -1.87 -6.52
N ALA A 154 3.12 -1.80 -6.22
CA ALA A 154 3.71 -2.32 -4.99
C ALA A 154 3.78 -1.21 -3.94
N THR A 155 3.33 -1.50 -2.73
CA THR A 155 3.20 -0.51 -1.65
C THR A 155 3.72 -1.00 -0.30
N GLY A 156 4.23 -0.09 0.52
CA GLY A 156 4.91 -0.39 1.79
C GLY A 156 4.23 0.16 3.04
N HIS A 157 2.99 0.63 2.96
CA HIS A 157 2.24 1.20 4.09
C HIS A 157 1.16 0.22 4.55
N GLN A 158 0.88 0.26 5.85
CA GLN A 158 -0.08 -0.60 6.55
C GLN A 158 0.37 -2.07 6.60
N PRO A 159 1.12 -2.44 7.64
CA PRO A 159 1.57 -3.81 7.83
C PRO A 159 0.40 -4.81 7.99
N ILE A 160 0.48 -5.92 7.25
CA ILE A 160 -0.64 -6.82 6.93
C ILE A 160 -0.35 -8.31 7.24
N GLY A 161 0.33 -8.55 8.37
CA GLY A 161 0.69 -9.90 8.83
C GLY A 161 1.96 -10.41 8.15
N ASP A 162 1.99 -11.68 7.77
CA ASP A 162 3.18 -12.43 7.35
C ASP A 162 3.29 -12.74 5.85
N PHE A 163 2.35 -12.22 5.05
CA PHE A 163 2.33 -12.36 3.60
C PHE A 163 1.69 -11.11 2.98
N PRO A 164 2.17 -10.62 1.82
CA PRO A 164 1.56 -9.50 1.08
C PRO A 164 0.05 -9.62 0.87
N TRP A 165 -0.65 -8.54 0.58
CA TRP A 165 -2.10 -8.58 0.41
C TRP A 165 -2.49 -8.28 -1.03
N PRO A 166 -2.29 -9.21 -1.98
CA PRO A 166 -2.63 -8.92 -3.36
C PRO A 166 -4.11 -8.52 -3.45
N ILE A 167 -4.39 -7.45 -4.18
CA ILE A 167 -5.73 -6.96 -4.48
C ILE A 167 -5.81 -6.95 -6.00
N ARG A 168 -6.65 -7.81 -6.56
CA ARG A 168 -6.80 -7.94 -8.00
C ARG A 168 -7.77 -6.90 -8.51
N LEU A 169 -7.43 -6.19 -9.59
CA LEU A 169 -8.32 -5.21 -10.25
C LEU A 169 -8.89 -5.72 -11.58
N GLY A 170 -8.27 -6.75 -12.14
CA GLY A 170 -8.65 -7.32 -13.42
C GLY A 170 -7.70 -8.43 -13.84
N LYS A 171 -7.73 -8.79 -15.12
CA LYS A 171 -6.69 -9.66 -15.68
C LYS A 171 -5.36 -8.89 -15.62
N ASN A 172 -4.37 -9.44 -14.92
CA ASN A 172 -2.99 -8.92 -14.91
C ASN A 172 -2.82 -7.51 -14.31
N LYS A 173 -3.68 -7.14 -13.36
CA LYS A 173 -3.64 -5.85 -12.67
C LYS A 173 -3.79 -6.04 -11.18
N TYR A 174 -2.79 -5.59 -10.43
CA TYR A 174 -2.74 -5.81 -8.99
C TYR A 174 -2.28 -4.57 -8.24
N VAL A 175 -2.85 -4.39 -7.05
CA VAL A 175 -2.19 -3.67 -5.96
C VAL A 175 -1.61 -4.72 -5.02
N LEU A 176 -0.36 -4.55 -4.62
CA LEU A 176 0.37 -5.44 -3.74
C LEU A 176 0.94 -4.63 -2.57
N PRO A 177 0.18 -4.49 -1.47
CA PRO A 177 0.73 -4.09 -0.18
C PRO A 177 1.71 -5.17 0.27
N CYS A 178 2.95 -4.77 0.51
CA CYS A 178 4.11 -5.60 0.79
C CYS A 178 4.60 -5.46 2.24
N ASP A 179 4.03 -4.55 3.03
CA ASP A 179 4.48 -4.34 4.40
C ASP A 179 4.09 -5.52 5.30
N THR A 180 5.06 -6.31 5.73
CA THR A 180 4.86 -7.45 6.64
C THR A 180 5.41 -7.17 8.04
N SER A 181 5.46 -5.91 8.48
CA SER A 181 6.10 -5.52 9.75
C SER A 181 5.39 -6.05 11.01
N PHE A 182 4.16 -6.56 10.92
CA PHE A 182 3.44 -7.25 12.04
C PHE A 182 3.34 -8.77 11.84
N SER A 183 4.24 -9.37 11.07
CA SER A 183 4.21 -10.81 10.81
C SER A 183 4.23 -11.70 12.06
N GLY A 184 4.84 -11.23 13.15
CA GLY A 184 4.90 -11.95 14.44
C GLY A 184 3.61 -11.88 15.26
N GLU A 185 2.62 -11.07 14.84
CA GLU A 185 1.30 -10.98 15.48
C GLU A 185 0.21 -11.75 14.71
N THR A 186 0.57 -12.39 13.60
CA THR A 186 -0.35 -13.18 12.79
C THR A 186 -0.96 -14.32 13.61
N MET A 187 -2.28 -14.43 13.64
CA MET A 187 -2.98 -15.55 14.24
C MET A 187 -3.32 -16.58 13.18
N TRP A 188 -3.30 -17.85 13.54
CA TRP A 188 -3.69 -18.93 12.65
C TRP A 188 -4.99 -19.56 13.12
N THR A 189 -5.99 -19.53 12.25
CA THR A 189 -7.28 -20.18 12.49
C THR A 189 -7.29 -21.54 11.80
N ALA A 190 -7.78 -22.56 12.52
CA ALA A 190 -8.04 -23.86 11.93
C ALA A 190 -9.31 -23.83 11.08
N HIS A 191 -9.26 -24.46 9.91
CA HIS A 191 -10.43 -24.86 9.12
C HIS A 191 -10.64 -26.38 9.28
N ASP A 192 -11.88 -26.85 9.22
CA ASP A 192 -12.26 -28.27 9.21
C ASP A 192 -11.77 -29.14 10.38
N GLY A 193 -11.64 -28.58 11.59
CA GLY A 193 -11.19 -29.34 12.77
C GLY A 193 -9.73 -29.79 12.70
N SER A 194 -8.95 -29.28 11.75
CA SER A 194 -7.50 -29.44 11.72
C SER A 194 -6.85 -28.81 12.96
N SER A 195 -5.66 -29.28 13.34
CA SER A 195 -4.91 -28.64 14.42
C SER A 195 -4.55 -27.21 14.02
N PRO A 196 -4.78 -26.20 14.89
CA PRO A 196 -4.40 -24.84 14.59
C PRO A 196 -2.87 -24.78 14.37
N ARG A 197 -2.47 -24.10 13.30
CA ARG A 197 -1.06 -23.73 13.10
C ARG A 197 -0.65 -22.78 14.23
N VAL A 198 0.64 -22.79 14.57
CA VAL A 198 1.18 -21.97 15.65
C VAL A 198 2.10 -20.93 15.05
N ASN A 199 1.85 -19.66 15.33
CA ASN A 199 2.81 -18.61 15.01
C ASN A 199 4.08 -18.83 15.85
N LEU A 200 5.24 -18.90 15.20
CA LEU A 200 6.54 -19.04 15.84
C LEU A 200 6.99 -17.77 16.59
N GLY A 201 6.18 -16.72 16.49
CA GLY A 201 6.22 -15.49 17.25
C GLY A 201 7.22 -14.47 16.72
N LYS A 202 7.32 -13.38 17.47
CA LYS A 202 8.34 -12.33 17.35
C LYS A 202 9.72 -12.77 17.84
N GLY A 203 9.83 -13.98 18.39
CA GLY A 203 10.97 -14.42 19.20
C GLY A 203 11.43 -13.34 20.19
N LEU A 204 12.62 -12.76 19.98
CA LEU A 204 13.18 -11.70 20.85
C LEU A 204 12.97 -10.27 20.35
N SER A 205 12.32 -10.10 19.19
CA SER A 205 12.05 -8.79 18.58
C SER A 205 11.14 -7.92 19.45
N SER A 206 11.53 -6.67 19.67
CA SER A 206 10.70 -5.65 20.33
C SER A 206 9.66 -5.03 19.39
N SER A 207 9.72 -5.34 18.08
CA SER A 207 8.80 -4.84 17.07
C SER A 207 7.64 -5.81 16.79
N GLY A 208 6.70 -5.43 15.94
CA GLY A 208 5.66 -6.32 15.40
C GLY A 208 6.18 -7.54 14.63
N ARG A 209 7.44 -7.46 14.18
CA ARG A 209 8.01 -8.35 13.17
C ARG A 209 8.34 -9.72 13.76
N GLY A 210 7.94 -10.76 13.05
CA GLY A 210 8.31 -12.15 13.34
C GLY A 210 9.78 -12.44 13.03
N ASP A 211 10.40 -13.33 13.80
CA ASP A 211 11.80 -13.72 13.58
C ASP A 211 11.97 -14.66 12.37
N VAL A 212 10.89 -15.35 11.99
CA VAL A 212 10.91 -16.36 10.92
C VAL A 212 10.30 -15.84 9.62
N ALA A 213 9.27 -15.01 9.72
CA ALA A 213 8.49 -14.62 8.56
C ALA A 213 9.18 -13.54 7.72
N TYR A 214 9.22 -13.77 6.41
CA TYR A 214 9.65 -12.79 5.42
C TYR A 214 8.95 -13.04 4.08
N CYS A 215 8.94 -12.00 3.24
CA CYS A 215 8.47 -12.09 1.87
C CYS A 215 9.40 -11.27 0.97
N GLU A 216 9.73 -11.83 -0.18
CA GLU A 216 10.41 -11.14 -1.26
C GLU A 216 9.51 -11.16 -2.51
N PRO A 217 8.96 -10.00 -2.91
CA PRO A 217 8.30 -9.84 -4.20
C PRO A 217 9.34 -9.63 -5.31
N VAL A 218 9.39 -10.55 -6.27
CA VAL A 218 10.25 -10.47 -7.46
C VAL A 218 9.41 -10.13 -8.67
N ILE A 219 9.69 -9.00 -9.31
CA ILE A 219 8.96 -8.50 -10.47
C ILE A 219 9.84 -8.61 -11.70
N GLN A 220 9.37 -9.35 -12.70
CA GLN A 220 10.04 -9.46 -14.00
C GLN A 220 9.36 -8.53 -15.02
N LEU A 221 10.15 -7.67 -15.63
CA LEU A 221 9.73 -6.79 -16.71
C LEU A 221 10.25 -7.30 -18.05
N ASN A 222 9.40 -7.23 -19.08
CA ASN A 222 9.83 -7.44 -20.45
C ASN A 222 10.80 -6.30 -20.85
N PRO A 223 12.01 -6.59 -21.34
CA PRO A 223 13.02 -5.56 -21.60
C PRO A 223 12.69 -4.63 -22.78
N VAL A 224 11.70 -4.97 -23.61
CA VAL A 224 11.33 -4.19 -24.80
C VAL A 224 10.04 -3.41 -24.59
N SER A 225 9.00 -4.07 -24.08
CA SER A 225 7.69 -3.46 -23.83
C SER A 225 7.55 -2.85 -22.45
N GLU A 226 8.51 -3.11 -21.55
CA GLU A 226 8.51 -2.70 -20.14
C GLU A 226 7.27 -3.18 -19.35
N LYS A 227 6.51 -4.13 -19.91
CA LYS A 227 5.36 -4.74 -19.24
C LYS A 227 5.80 -5.72 -18.16
N VAL A 228 4.97 -5.88 -17.13
CA VAL A 228 5.14 -6.92 -16.12
C VAL A 228 4.80 -8.27 -16.75
N GLU A 229 5.78 -9.17 -16.80
CA GLU A 229 5.65 -10.55 -17.31
C GLU A 229 5.31 -11.52 -16.20
N ALA A 230 5.92 -11.34 -15.02
CA ALA A 230 5.73 -12.20 -13.88
C ALA A 230 5.88 -11.44 -12.56
N LEU A 231 5.11 -11.88 -11.57
CA LEU A 231 5.27 -11.52 -10.17
C LEU A 231 5.41 -12.81 -9.37
N MET A 232 6.56 -13.00 -8.74
CA MET A 232 6.82 -14.13 -7.85
C MET A 232 6.87 -13.63 -6.42
N LEU A 233 6.13 -14.28 -5.53
CA LEU A 233 6.17 -14.04 -4.09
C LEU A 233 6.78 -15.29 -3.46
N HIS A 234 7.95 -15.15 -2.85
CA HIS A 234 8.57 -16.25 -2.12
C HIS A 234 8.98 -15.81 -0.72
N GLY A 235 9.05 -16.77 0.19
CA GLY A 235 9.43 -16.49 1.56
C GLY A 235 8.95 -17.55 2.53
N VAL A 236 8.74 -17.13 3.77
CA VAL A 236 8.34 -17.99 4.88
C VAL A 236 7.23 -17.31 5.67
N LEU A 237 6.16 -18.04 5.95
CA LEU A 237 5.04 -17.60 6.78
C LEU A 237 5.41 -17.63 8.27
N SER A 238 4.59 -17.01 9.12
CA SER A 238 4.82 -16.94 10.57
C SER A 238 4.78 -18.29 11.29
N ASP A 239 4.21 -19.33 10.67
CA ASP A 239 4.25 -20.72 11.18
C ASP A 239 5.46 -21.53 10.69
N GLY A 240 6.37 -20.90 9.92
CA GLY A 240 7.54 -21.53 9.32
C GLY A 240 7.30 -22.20 7.96
N THR A 241 6.08 -22.15 7.41
CA THR A 241 5.80 -22.69 6.08
C THR A 241 6.50 -21.86 5.01
N SER A 242 7.42 -22.47 4.27
CA SER A 242 8.00 -21.85 3.08
C SER A 242 7.02 -21.86 1.93
N TYR A 243 7.07 -20.82 1.10
CA TYR A 243 6.28 -20.69 -0.11
C TYR A 243 7.10 -20.11 -1.26
N ASP A 244 6.73 -20.52 -2.46
CA ASP A 244 7.19 -19.95 -3.72
C ASP A 244 5.97 -19.92 -4.64
N CYS A 245 5.41 -18.73 -4.81
CA CYS A 245 4.13 -18.51 -5.47
C CYS A 245 4.33 -17.62 -6.68
N LEU A 246 4.24 -18.21 -7.87
CA LEU A 246 4.22 -17.48 -9.12
C LEU A 246 2.80 -16.98 -9.42
N GLN A 247 2.65 -15.66 -9.58
CA GLN A 247 1.50 -15.06 -10.23
C GLN A 247 1.88 -14.78 -11.68
N GLU A 248 1.45 -15.66 -12.57
CA GLU A 248 1.66 -15.49 -14.01
C GLU A 248 0.71 -14.43 -14.55
N TYR A 249 1.26 -13.44 -15.27
CA TYR A 249 0.47 -12.43 -15.97
C TYR A 249 0.08 -12.92 -17.39
N ASP A 250 0.44 -14.14 -17.80
CA ASP A 250 0.21 -14.60 -19.19
C ASP A 250 -0.27 -16.05 -19.32
N SER A 251 -1.20 -16.50 -18.47
CA SER A 251 -1.86 -17.78 -18.70
C SER A 251 -3.25 -17.59 -19.33
N ASN A 252 -3.39 -18.08 -20.55
CA ASN A 252 -4.67 -18.36 -21.23
C ASN A 252 -5.47 -19.49 -20.53
N HIS A 253 -5.21 -19.74 -19.23
CA HIS A 253 -5.84 -20.77 -18.45
C HIS A 253 -6.77 -20.11 -17.44
N GLU A 254 -8.06 -20.10 -17.76
CA GLU A 254 -9.17 -19.65 -16.92
C GLU A 254 -9.37 -20.46 -15.63
N SER A 255 -8.44 -21.35 -15.26
CA SER A 255 -8.57 -22.15 -14.04
C SER A 255 -8.27 -21.29 -12.80
N GLU A 256 -9.32 -20.65 -12.29
CA GLU A 256 -9.71 -20.57 -10.88
C GLU A 256 -8.56 -20.49 -9.87
N ILE A 257 -7.82 -19.38 -9.87
CA ILE A 257 -7.18 -18.95 -8.63
C ILE A 257 -7.71 -17.55 -8.30
N LEU A 258 -8.52 -17.51 -7.23
CA LEU A 258 -9.14 -16.33 -6.64
C LEU A 258 -8.12 -15.39 -5.99
N VAL A 259 -6.82 -15.43 -6.35
CA VAL A 259 -5.81 -14.57 -5.71
C VAL A 259 -6.21 -13.12 -5.85
N GLY A 260 -6.23 -12.44 -4.72
CA GLY A 260 -6.61 -11.05 -4.60
C GLY A 260 -8.11 -10.80 -4.73
N GLU A 261 -8.93 -11.80 -4.39
CA GLU A 261 -10.38 -11.70 -4.31
C GLU A 261 -10.89 -12.11 -2.92
N ARG A 262 -12.11 -11.68 -2.62
CA ARG A 262 -12.84 -12.02 -1.39
C ARG A 262 -13.26 -13.49 -1.42
N LEU A 263 -13.07 -14.17 -0.28
CA LEU A 263 -13.48 -15.53 -0.02
C LEU A 263 -14.70 -15.52 0.90
N ASP A 264 -15.85 -15.89 0.35
CA ASP A 264 -17.10 -16.05 1.09
C ASP A 264 -17.18 -17.45 1.71
N VAL A 265 -16.43 -17.64 2.81
CA VAL A 265 -16.50 -18.86 3.62
C VAL A 265 -17.03 -18.51 5.00
N ASP A 266 -18.04 -19.26 5.45
CA ASP A 266 -18.66 -19.10 6.76
C ASP A 266 -17.76 -19.70 7.85
N PHE A 267 -16.83 -18.90 8.36
CA PHE A 267 -16.13 -19.22 9.60
C PHE A 267 -16.99 -18.84 10.79
N SER A 268 -17.79 -19.77 11.31
CA SER A 268 -18.54 -19.55 12.54
C SER A 268 -17.60 -19.60 13.74
N GLU A 269 -17.25 -18.43 14.29
CA GLU A 269 -16.71 -18.38 15.65
C GLU A 269 -17.79 -18.82 16.65
N SER A 270 -17.39 -19.23 17.85
CA SER A 270 -18.31 -19.65 18.92
C SER A 270 -19.32 -18.57 19.34
N ASN A 271 -19.10 -17.32 18.93
CA ASN A 271 -19.99 -16.18 19.13
C ASN A 271 -20.94 -15.88 17.94
N GLY A 272 -20.89 -16.65 16.86
CA GLY A 272 -21.72 -16.47 15.66
C GLY A 272 -21.28 -15.35 14.70
N THR A 273 -20.10 -14.75 14.92
CA THR A 273 -19.58 -13.70 14.03
C THR A 273 -19.05 -14.31 12.74
N LYS A 274 -19.59 -13.88 11.59
CA LYS A 274 -19.05 -14.22 10.27
C LYS A 274 -17.87 -13.31 9.95
N ARG A 275 -16.75 -13.89 9.52
CA ARG A 275 -15.58 -13.15 9.02
C ARG A 275 -15.43 -13.42 7.54
N SER A 276 -15.21 -12.37 6.76
CA SER A 276 -14.84 -12.52 5.35
C SER A 276 -13.33 -12.57 5.22
N PHE A 277 -12.85 -13.52 4.45
CA PHE A 277 -11.42 -13.70 4.21
C PHE A 277 -11.07 -13.20 2.81
N TRP A 278 -9.80 -12.93 2.58
CA TRP A 278 -9.25 -12.51 1.31
C TRP A 278 -8.19 -13.50 0.88
N VAL A 279 -8.28 -14.03 -0.34
CA VAL A 279 -7.34 -15.03 -0.84
C VAL A 279 -6.01 -14.35 -1.18
N LYS A 280 -4.95 -14.69 -0.45
CA LYS A 280 -3.62 -14.14 -0.66
C LYS A 280 -2.84 -14.91 -1.71
N THR A 281 -2.87 -16.24 -1.68
CA THR A 281 -2.14 -17.08 -2.65
C THR A 281 -2.54 -18.55 -2.51
N LYS A 282 -1.89 -19.43 -3.29
CA LYS A 282 -1.89 -20.89 -3.11
C LYS A 282 -0.53 -21.34 -2.56
N VAL A 283 -0.53 -22.06 -1.43
CA VAL A 283 0.65 -22.64 -0.78
C VAL A 283 0.44 -24.15 -0.63
N ASN A 284 1.33 -24.98 -1.17
CA ASN A 284 1.29 -26.45 -1.04
C ASN A 284 -0.10 -27.05 -1.34
N ASN A 285 -0.71 -26.64 -2.45
CA ASN A 285 -2.06 -27.02 -2.91
C ASN A 285 -3.25 -26.49 -2.10
N LYS A 286 -3.03 -25.70 -1.06
CA LYS A 286 -4.07 -25.05 -0.27
C LYS A 286 -4.10 -23.55 -0.54
N LEU A 287 -5.26 -22.91 -0.38
CA LEU A 287 -5.39 -21.47 -0.44
C LEU A 287 -4.99 -20.87 0.90
N LEU A 288 -4.05 -19.93 0.87
CA LEU A 288 -3.82 -19.03 2.00
C LEU A 288 -4.83 -17.89 1.88
N ALA A 289 -5.68 -17.74 2.88
CA ALA A 289 -6.58 -16.61 2.99
C ALA A 289 -6.42 -15.90 4.33
N SER A 290 -6.69 -14.60 4.37
CA SER A 290 -6.57 -13.81 5.60
C SER A 290 -7.74 -12.88 5.81
N CYS A 291 -8.06 -12.59 7.07
CA CYS A 291 -8.88 -11.44 7.45
C CYS A 291 -8.11 -10.53 8.40
N GLY A 292 -8.49 -9.26 8.49
CA GLY A 292 -7.82 -8.27 9.34
C GLY A 292 -8.79 -7.41 10.14
N LYS A 293 -8.28 -6.85 11.24
CA LYS A 293 -8.94 -5.84 12.08
C LYS A 293 -7.88 -5.00 12.80
N GLY A 294 -7.74 -3.73 12.42
CA GLY A 294 -6.61 -2.90 12.79
C GLY A 294 -5.29 -3.55 12.36
N PHE A 295 -4.40 -3.81 13.32
CA PHE A 295 -3.12 -4.50 13.09
C PHE A 295 -3.19 -6.03 13.26
N ASN A 296 -4.34 -6.56 13.67
CA ASN A 296 -4.51 -7.99 13.86
C ASN A 296 -4.82 -8.65 12.52
N VAL A 297 -4.13 -9.74 12.21
CA VAL A 297 -4.35 -10.54 11.00
C VAL A 297 -4.56 -11.99 11.39
N TRP A 298 -5.59 -12.62 10.83
CA TRP A 298 -5.88 -14.04 10.98
C TRP A 298 -5.72 -14.74 9.65
N ASN A 299 -4.80 -15.71 9.58
CA ASN A 299 -4.59 -16.57 8.45
C ASN A 299 -5.35 -17.88 8.58
N VAL A 300 -5.79 -18.40 7.45
CA VAL A 300 -6.36 -19.73 7.31
C VAL A 300 -5.80 -20.41 6.05
N MET A 301 -5.65 -21.72 6.12
CA MET A 301 -5.39 -22.58 4.97
C MET A 301 -6.66 -23.33 4.61
N VAL A 302 -7.20 -23.08 3.43
CA VAL A 302 -8.41 -23.73 2.89
C VAL A 302 -8.00 -24.73 1.81
#